data_AF-A0A9D1WTU4-F1
#
_entry.id   AF-A0A9D1WTU4-F1
#
_cell.length_a   1.000
_cell.length_b   1.000
_cell.length_c   1.000
_cell.angle_alpha   90.00
_cell.angle_beta   90.00
_cell.angle_gamma   90.00
#
_symmetry.space_group_name_H-M   'P 1'
#
loop_
_entity.id
_entity.type
_entity.pdbx_description
1 polymer ?
#
loop_
_entity_poly.entity_id
_entity_poly.type
_entity_poly.pdbx_seq_one_letter_code
_entity_poly.pdbx_strand_id
1 'polypeptide(L)'
;MNAKKVQSALLHQMEQYLDGKITKEEYTIATESFYSRYAYLIVDTRFYEIFSKAIPDCCIVNVEEPGDEVEKERDFRRIVKETYKKLRMMLN
;
A
#
# COMPACT_ATOMS: atom_id res chain seq x y z
N MET A 1 -10.30 -6.13 15.65
CA MET A 1 -9.52 -5.14 14.86
C MET A 1 -10.10 -3.75 15.11
N ASN A 2 -9.34 -2.66 15.00
CA ASN A 2 -9.85 -1.27 15.08
C ASN A 2 -9.12 -0.37 14.05
N ALA A 3 -9.62 0.85 13.82
CA ALA A 3 -9.07 1.77 12.81
C ALA A 3 -7.55 1.95 12.92
N LYS A 4 -7.03 2.26 14.12
CA LYS A 4 -5.59 2.44 14.35
C LYS A 4 -4.78 1.20 13.99
N LYS A 5 -5.23 0.01 14.41
CA LYS A 5 -4.56 -1.26 14.09
C LYS A 5 -4.58 -1.56 12.58
N VAL A 6 -5.64 -1.22 11.87
CA VAL A 6 -5.72 -1.36 10.40
C VAL A 6 -4.69 -0.43 9.73
N GLN A 7 -4.68 0.85 10.11
CA GLN A 7 -3.74 1.84 9.56
C GLN A 7 -2.28 1.44 9.81
N SER A 8 -1.95 1.01 11.03
CA SER A 8 -0.61 0.52 11.36
C SER A 8 -0.23 -0.75 10.57
N ALA A 9 -1.15 -1.68 10.37
CA ALA A 9 -0.88 -2.90 9.61
C ALA A 9 -0.60 -2.60 8.13
N LEU A 10 -1.41 -1.74 7.51
CA LEU A 10 -1.19 -1.30 6.11
C LEU A 10 0.14 -0.57 5.95
N LEU A 11 0.51 0.32 6.89
CA LEU A 11 1.83 0.96 6.88
C LEU A 11 2.97 -0.04 7.06
N HIS A 12 2.79 -1.05 7.90
CA HIS A 12 3.82 -2.07 8.11
C HIS A 12 4.04 -2.90 6.84
N GLN A 13 2.99 -3.27 6.11
CA GLN A 13 3.12 -3.93 4.81
C GLN A 13 3.92 -3.08 3.81
N MET A 14 3.62 -1.77 3.75
CA MET A 14 4.39 -0.84 2.89
C MET A 14 5.86 -0.78 3.30
N GLU A 15 6.14 -0.74 4.60
CA GLU A 15 7.51 -0.73 5.14
C GLU A 15 8.25 -2.03 4.81
N GLN A 16 7.61 -3.19 4.94
CA GLN A 16 8.20 -4.48 4.58
C GLN A 16 8.66 -4.51 3.12
N TYR A 17 7.82 -4.00 2.20
CA TYR A 17 8.20 -3.87 0.79
C TYR A 17 9.32 -2.84 0.58
N LEU A 18 9.23 -1.65 1.18
CA LEU A 18 10.24 -0.60 1.02
C LEU A 18 11.62 -1.01 1.55
N ASP A 19 11.66 -1.82 2.61
CA ASP A 19 12.86 -2.43 3.19
C ASP A 19 13.41 -3.60 2.35
N GLY A 20 12.68 -4.05 1.32
CA GLY A 20 13.06 -5.20 0.48
C GLY A 20 12.88 -6.55 1.17
N LYS A 21 12.06 -6.62 2.23
CA LYS A 21 11.75 -7.88 2.94
C LYS A 21 10.75 -8.75 2.18
N ILE A 22 9.92 -8.13 1.36
CA ILE A 22 8.93 -8.77 0.49
C ILE A 22 8.96 -8.11 -0.89
N THR A 23 8.52 -8.82 -1.93
CA THR A 23 8.39 -8.29 -3.28
C THR A 23 7.11 -7.46 -3.47
N LYS A 24 6.98 -6.75 -4.60
CA LYS A 24 5.75 -6.01 -4.94
C LYS A 24 4.54 -6.94 -5.15
N GLU A 25 4.77 -8.16 -5.63
CA GLU A 25 3.76 -9.21 -5.79
C GLU A 25 3.25 -9.68 -4.42
N GLU A 26 4.17 -10.02 -3.51
CA GLU A 26 3.83 -10.45 -2.14
C GLU A 26 3.11 -9.33 -1.38
N TYR A 27 3.59 -8.09 -1.52
CA TYR A 27 2.92 -6.92 -0.96
C TYR A 27 1.49 -6.79 -1.50
N THR A 28 1.29 -6.94 -2.81
CA THR A 28 -0.02 -6.78 -3.45
C THR A 28 -1.02 -7.79 -2.91
N ILE A 29 -0.64 -9.07 -2.86
CA ILE A 29 -1.48 -10.15 -2.33
C ILE A 29 -1.82 -9.91 -0.85
N ALA A 30 -0.82 -9.57 -0.03
CA ALA A 30 -1.00 -9.34 1.40
C ALA A 30 -1.88 -8.11 1.67
N THR A 31 -1.67 -7.05 0.89
CA THR A 31 -2.39 -5.78 1.02
C THR A 31 -3.83 -5.92 0.56
N GLU A 32 -4.09 -6.52 -0.60
CA GLU A 32 -5.44 -6.71 -1.13
C GLU A 32 -6.31 -7.54 -0.18
N SER A 33 -5.77 -8.68 0.28
CA SER A 33 -6.48 -9.57 1.21
C SER A 33 -6.81 -8.86 2.54
N PHE A 34 -5.85 -8.12 3.09
CA PHE A 34 -6.04 -7.40 4.34
C PHE A 34 -6.99 -6.21 4.18
N TYR A 35 -6.81 -5.43 3.12
CA TYR A 35 -7.59 -4.24 2.82
C TYR A 35 -9.06 -4.60 2.56
N SER A 36 -9.33 -5.60 1.72
CA SER A 36 -10.68 -6.08 1.43
C SER A 36 -11.43 -6.53 2.68
N ARG A 37 -10.71 -7.08 3.67
CA ARG A 37 -11.29 -7.55 4.92
C ARG A 37 -11.54 -6.45 5.95
N TYR A 38 -10.73 -5.40 5.97
CA TYR A 38 -10.71 -4.45 7.09
C TYR A 38 -10.86 -2.98 6.71
N ALA A 39 -10.91 -2.62 5.42
CA ALA A 39 -11.01 -1.23 4.97
C ALA A 39 -12.26 -0.51 5.49
N TYR A 40 -13.36 -1.23 5.71
CA TYR A 40 -14.58 -0.68 6.30
C TYR A 40 -14.37 -0.01 7.67
N LEU A 41 -13.32 -0.40 8.40
CA LEU A 41 -12.98 0.21 9.71
C LEU A 41 -12.27 1.55 9.59
N ILE A 42 -11.84 1.95 8.40
CA ILE A 42 -11.08 3.18 8.14
C ILE A 42 -11.70 4.05 7.04
N VAL A 43 -12.85 3.65 6.47
CA VAL A 43 -13.45 4.29 5.27
C VAL A 43 -13.65 5.80 5.42
N ASP A 44 -14.05 6.27 6.61
CA ASP A 44 -14.29 7.69 6.89
C ASP A 44 -13.02 8.45 7.32
N THR A 45 -11.83 7.89 7.07
CA THR A 45 -10.56 8.51 7.47
C THR A 45 -9.81 9.06 6.28
N ARG A 46 -9.10 10.18 6.48
CA ARG A 46 -8.17 10.72 5.48
C ARG A 46 -7.06 9.72 5.11
N PHE A 47 -6.73 8.78 6.00
CA PHE A 47 -5.82 7.67 5.69
C PHE A 47 -6.38 6.83 4.54
N TYR A 48 -7.65 6.42 4.64
CA TYR A 48 -8.32 5.64 3.60
C TYR A 48 -8.33 6.40 2.28
N GLU A 49 -8.69 7.69 2.28
CA GLU A 49 -8.71 8.51 1.06
C GLU A 49 -7.36 8.56 0.33
N ILE A 50 -6.26 8.69 1.06
CA ILE A 50 -4.91 8.74 0.47
C ILE A 50 -4.49 7.36 -0.02
N PHE A 51 -4.75 6.32 0.78
CA PHE A 51 -4.37 4.95 0.46
C PHE A 51 -5.13 4.43 -0.77
N SER A 52 -6.46 4.56 -0.76
CA SER A 52 -7.35 4.02 -1.79
C SER A 52 -7.15 4.68 -3.16
N LYS A 53 -6.69 5.94 -3.20
CA LYS A 53 -6.38 6.66 -4.44
C LYS A 53 -5.03 6.30 -5.06
N ALA A 54 -4.13 5.67 -4.31
CA ALA A 54 -2.75 5.48 -4.74
C ALA A 54 -2.37 4.01 -4.86
N ILE A 55 -2.70 3.20 -3.85
CA ILE A 55 -2.15 1.84 -3.74
C ILE A 55 -2.84 0.82 -4.65
N PRO A 56 -4.20 0.75 -4.71
CA PRO A 56 -4.86 -0.21 -5.59
C PRO A 56 -4.42 -0.08 -7.06
N ASP A 57 -4.48 1.12 -7.62
CA ASP A 57 -4.05 1.38 -9.00
C ASP A 57 -2.56 1.09 -9.21
N CYS A 58 -1.71 1.42 -8.22
CA CYS A 58 -0.29 1.11 -8.25
C CYS A 58 -0.04 -0.40 -8.33
N CYS A 59 -0.78 -1.20 -7.57
CA CYS A 59 -0.70 -2.66 -7.63
C CYS A 59 -1.13 -3.20 -8.99
N ILE A 60 -2.26 -2.76 -9.53
CA ILE A 60 -2.76 -3.23 -10.82
C ILE A 60 -1.75 -2.93 -11.93
N VAL A 61 -1.34 -1.66 -12.07
CA VAL A 61 -0.47 -1.21 -13.17
C VAL A 61 0.93 -1.85 -13.10
N ASN A 62 1.51 -2.00 -11.91
CA ASN A 62 2.91 -2.41 -11.78
C ASN A 62 3.10 -3.87 -11.38
N VAL A 63 2.03 -4.63 -11.18
CA VAL A 63 2.08 -6.07 -10.88
C VAL A 63 1.28 -6.86 -11.91
N GLU A 64 0.01 -6.54 -12.11
CA GLU A 64 -0.90 -7.35 -12.94
C GLU A 64 -0.76 -7.07 -14.44
N GLU A 65 -0.59 -5.80 -14.82
CA GLU A 65 -0.49 -5.43 -16.23
C GLU A 65 0.89 -5.80 -16.82
N PRO A 66 0.95 -6.23 -18.10
CA PRO A 66 2.23 -6.50 -18.76
C PRO A 66 3.04 -5.21 -18.97
N GLY A 67 4.37 -5.30 -18.88
CA GLY A 67 5.25 -4.16 -19.14
C GLY A 67 6.71 -4.46 -18.84
N ASP A 68 7.56 -3.43 -18.87
CA ASP A 68 8.96 -3.55 -18.49
C ASP A 68 9.10 -3.67 -16.97
N GLU A 69 9.66 -4.78 -16.49
CA GLU A 69 9.72 -5.04 -15.04
C GLU A 69 10.64 -4.10 -14.27
N VAL A 70 11.66 -3.52 -14.92
CA VAL A 70 12.54 -2.54 -14.29
C VAL A 70 11.81 -1.22 -14.09
N GLU A 71 11.07 -0.76 -15.11
CA GLU A 71 10.25 0.44 -15.02
C GLU A 71 9.11 0.28 -14.01
N LYS A 72 8.42 -0.87 -14.05
CA LYS A 72 7.33 -1.18 -13.12
C LYS A 72 7.82 -1.22 -11.67
N GLU A 73 8.96 -1.85 -11.39
CA GLU A 73 9.54 -1.83 -10.03
C GLU A 73 9.92 -0.41 -9.58
N ARG A 74 10.54 0.37 -10.46
CA ARG A 74 10.90 1.77 -10.18
C ARG A 74 9.66 2.60 -9.81
N ASP A 75 8.60 2.49 -10.60
CA ASP A 75 7.40 3.29 -10.43
C ASP A 75 6.57 2.84 -9.23
N PHE A 76 6.45 1.53 -9.02
CA PHE A 76 5.84 0.96 -7.82
C PHE A 76 6.55 1.44 -6.56
N ARG A 77 7.89 1.32 -6.51
CA ARG A 77 8.70 1.78 -5.38
C ARG A 77 8.50 3.26 -5.10
N ARG A 78 8.46 4.09 -6.14
CA ARG A 78 8.23 5.54 -6.03
C ARG A 78 6.87 5.84 -5.40
N ILE A 79 5.80 5.26 -5.93
CA ILE A 79 4.42 5.51 -5.47
C ILE A 79 4.21 5.02 -4.04
N VAL A 80 4.67 3.80 -3.71
CA VAL A 80 4.55 3.27 -2.34
C VAL A 80 5.34 4.14 -1.36
N LYS A 81 6.56 4.56 -1.71
CA LYS A 81 7.39 5.42 -0.84
C LYS A 81 6.77 6.79 -0.59
N GLU A 82 6.24 7.44 -1.63
CA GLU A 82 5.57 8.73 -1.50
C GLU A 82 4.30 8.64 -0.66
N THR A 83 3.50 7.61 -0.89
CA THR A 83 2.25 7.36 -0.15
C THR A 83 2.55 7.01 1.31
N TYR A 84 3.54 6.15 1.56
CA TYR A 84 3.99 5.80 2.90
C TYR A 84 4.40 7.02 3.71
N LYS A 85 5.20 7.92 3.13
CA LYS A 85 5.61 9.17 3.80
C LYS A 85 4.42 10.02 4.20
N LYS A 86 3.46 10.22 3.29
CA LYS A 86 2.23 11.00 3.54
C LYS A 86 1.42 10.38 4.69
N LEU A 87 1.20 9.08 4.64
CA LEU A 87 0.41 8.35 5.65
C LEU A 87 1.10 8.31 7.01
N ARG A 88 2.43 8.08 7.06
CA ARG A 88 3.20 8.03 8.31
C ARG A 88 3.22 9.38 9.02
N MET A 89 3.28 10.49 8.28
CA MET A 89 3.20 11.84 8.85
C MET A 89 1.84 12.15 9.52
N MET A 90 0.78 11.43 9.17
CA MET A 90 -0.55 11.64 9.76
C MET A 90 -0.79 10.89 11.06
N LEU A 91 0.05 9.88 11.36
CA LEU A 91 -0.07 9.06 12.58
C LEU A 91 0.90 9.47 13.69
N ASN A 92 1.80 10.41 13.40
CA ASN A 92 2.64 11.10 14.39
C ASN A 92 1.90 12.33 14.92
#